data_AF-A0A3E1NG19-F1
#
_entry.id   AF-A0A3E1NG19-F1
#
_cell.length_a   1.000
_cell.length_b   1.000
_cell.length_c   1.000
_cell.angle_alpha   90.00
_cell.angle_beta   90.00
_cell.angle_gamma   90.00
#
_symmetry.space_group_name_H-M   'P 1'
#
loop_
_entity.id
_entity.type
_entity.pdbx_description
1 polymer ?
#
loop_
_entity_poly.entity_id
_entity_poly.type
_entity_poly.pdbx_seq_one_letter_code
_entity_poly.pdbx_strand_id
1 'polypeptide(L)'
;MGNYVYENNLLQFFGHEEGSVRQLRDGSGAATGFAYDYLLKDHLGNTRMVLTDERQQDIYPAATLEGDASGGALAIEKNFYAIEDANIVNKLSEIPGYVNNNGIPNNNPNAQTGANSAKMYKLTGDGTGKTGLGITLKVMAGDVIDIFGKSYYNTGNPGSSNNLPTLSILSGLLATPAGSGIAAAHNVTAAGIDALPSAVSGIQALQTEQATVGNNNVTAPRAFINYLFFDERFTCVGHGFSMVGANGVLKDHHAELQAKTAPANGYVYVYCSNESPVNVYFDNIQVAHTRGPLAEETHYYPFGLTMAGISSKATGKLENRYKYNGKELQHAEFSDGSGLEEYDYGARSLNAQLGRWFNVDNKADSFYMFSPYNYAVNNPILFVDPDGNDIDYYVQKKGDGTILISATINLTIVNPNNEFTFGDADQIALKNKIAKDFSGILNTKKNDKGKEGDPITLDIDVSVNLTVVSDVDKAKSSDFIITFVNDIPSQNTSEGYVNPIGLAHGDVATVEAGKRSGQFVNQIISHELGHILGLQHSPYTIMEKSLDVNPDNRSSGTNQVQRKIIFDWTKTLPLGPSWNRSGTTADSWEEMKDFIKKTQ
;
A
#
# COMPACT_ATOMS: atom_id res chain seq x y z
N MET A 1 -23.98 -17.30 -3.76
CA MET A 1 -22.95 -18.32 -3.47
C MET A 1 -22.27 -18.65 -4.80
N GLY A 2 -20.95 -18.52 -4.86
CA GLY A 2 -20.14 -18.76 -6.06
C GLY A 2 -19.72 -20.22 -6.24
N ASN A 3 -18.76 -20.47 -7.14
CA ASN A 3 -18.21 -21.80 -7.43
C ASN A 3 -17.53 -22.41 -6.19
N TYR A 4 -17.61 -23.75 -6.08
CA TYR A 4 -16.97 -24.54 -5.02
C TYR A 4 -15.69 -25.18 -5.54
N VAL A 5 -14.58 -25.05 -4.80
CA VAL A 5 -13.28 -25.59 -5.15
C VAL A 5 -12.93 -26.75 -4.24
N TYR A 6 -12.56 -27.88 -4.85
CA TYR A 6 -12.20 -29.11 -4.16
C TYR A 6 -10.80 -29.56 -4.55
N GLU A 7 -10.10 -30.17 -3.61
CA GLU A 7 -8.84 -30.88 -3.84
C GLU A 7 -8.94 -32.24 -3.16
N ASN A 8 -8.63 -33.32 -3.88
CA ASN A 8 -8.72 -34.70 -3.36
C ASN A 8 -10.06 -35.03 -2.69
N ASN A 9 -11.18 -34.60 -3.29
CA ASN A 9 -12.56 -34.71 -2.77
C ASN A 9 -12.84 -33.94 -1.47
N LEU A 10 -11.95 -33.04 -1.05
CA LEU A 10 -12.12 -32.19 0.10
C LEU A 10 -12.43 -30.76 -0.34
N LEU A 11 -13.51 -30.18 0.18
CA LEU A 11 -13.83 -28.77 -0.01
C LEU A 11 -12.69 -27.92 0.56
N GLN A 12 -12.16 -27.02 -0.28
CA GLN A 12 -11.15 -26.04 0.08
C GLN A 12 -11.83 -24.69 0.39
N PHE A 13 -12.55 -24.15 -0.58
CA PHE A 13 -13.30 -22.90 -0.44
C PHE A 13 -14.46 -22.78 -1.42
N PHE A 14 -15.35 -21.82 -1.17
CA PHE A 14 -16.38 -21.39 -2.11
C PHE A 14 -16.58 -19.87 -2.06
N GLY A 15 -17.03 -19.27 -3.16
CA GLY A 15 -17.16 -17.81 -3.27
C GLY A 15 -18.38 -17.19 -2.56
N HIS A 16 -18.21 -15.97 -2.05
CA HIS A 16 -19.28 -15.06 -1.63
C HIS A 16 -19.10 -13.67 -2.29
N GLU A 17 -20.00 -12.71 -2.03
CA GLU A 17 -20.03 -11.43 -2.76
C GLU A 17 -18.75 -10.59 -2.56
N GLU A 18 -18.14 -10.67 -1.39
CA GLU A 18 -16.98 -9.88 -1.00
C GLU A 18 -15.67 -10.69 -0.96
N GLY A 19 -15.70 -11.98 -1.31
CA GLY A 19 -14.53 -12.85 -1.27
C GLY A 19 -14.84 -14.35 -1.29
N SER A 20 -14.25 -15.10 -0.36
CA SER A 20 -14.41 -16.56 -0.29
C SER A 20 -14.59 -17.06 1.15
N VAL A 21 -15.16 -18.25 1.29
CA VAL A 21 -15.30 -18.96 2.55
C VAL A 21 -14.42 -20.20 2.47
N ARG A 22 -13.44 -20.32 3.37
CA ARG A 22 -12.55 -21.48 3.48
C ARG A 22 -13.07 -22.49 4.50
N GLN A 23 -12.88 -23.76 4.20
CA GLN A 23 -13.11 -24.86 5.14
C GLN A 23 -11.91 -24.97 6.09
N LEU A 24 -12.13 -24.75 7.38
CA LEU A 24 -11.12 -25.01 8.41
C LEU A 24 -11.08 -26.50 8.73
N ARG A 25 -9.86 -27.00 8.98
CA ARG A 25 -9.60 -28.40 9.32
C ARG A 25 -8.64 -28.50 10.50
N ASP A 26 -8.74 -29.58 11.26
CA ASP A 26 -7.75 -29.95 12.27
C ASP A 26 -6.55 -30.70 11.65
N GLY A 27 -5.56 -31.04 12.48
CA GLY A 27 -4.37 -31.79 12.06
C GLY A 27 -4.64 -33.23 11.57
N SER A 28 -5.87 -33.76 11.75
CA SER A 28 -6.31 -35.04 11.18
C SER A 28 -7.00 -34.89 9.82
N GLY A 29 -7.21 -33.64 9.37
CA GLY A 29 -7.92 -33.31 8.14
C GLY A 29 -9.44 -33.22 8.32
N ALA A 30 -9.97 -33.40 9.53
CA ALA A 30 -11.41 -33.30 9.80
C ALA A 30 -11.87 -31.84 9.76
N ALA A 31 -13.07 -31.60 9.22
CA ALA A 31 -13.66 -30.27 9.14
C ALA A 31 -14.02 -29.74 10.54
N THR A 32 -13.53 -28.55 10.89
CA THR A 32 -13.74 -27.92 12.20
C THR A 32 -14.62 -26.68 12.16
N GLY A 33 -14.78 -26.05 10.99
CA GLY A 33 -15.57 -24.84 10.82
C GLY A 33 -15.29 -24.12 9.51
N PHE A 34 -15.73 -22.88 9.40
CA PHE A 34 -15.48 -22.02 8.24
C PHE A 34 -14.80 -20.72 8.67
N ALA A 35 -13.96 -20.18 7.80
CA ALA A 35 -13.43 -18.83 7.89
C ALA A 35 -13.84 -18.04 6.64
N TYR A 36 -14.18 -16.78 6.83
CA TYR A 36 -14.52 -15.85 5.78
C TYR A 36 -13.31 -15.00 5.44
N ASP A 37 -12.93 -15.04 4.17
CA ASP A 37 -11.92 -14.18 3.60
C ASP A 37 -12.60 -13.10 2.74
N TYR A 38 -12.15 -11.86 2.90
CA TYR A 38 -12.65 -10.67 2.22
C TYR A 38 -11.55 -10.12 1.32
N LEU A 39 -11.89 -9.89 0.05
CA LEU A 39 -10.98 -9.41 -0.96
C LEU A 39 -11.14 -7.89 -1.11
N LEU A 40 -10.17 -7.14 -0.62
CA LEU A 40 -10.11 -5.70 -0.88
C LEU A 40 -9.52 -5.47 -2.26
N LYS A 41 -10.33 -4.94 -3.16
CA LYS A 41 -9.99 -4.70 -4.56
C LYS A 41 -9.79 -3.22 -4.85
N ASP A 42 -8.91 -2.91 -5.80
CA ASP A 42 -8.78 -1.55 -6.33
C ASP A 42 -9.85 -1.25 -7.41
N HIS A 43 -9.74 -0.06 -8.02
CA HIS A 43 -10.70 0.40 -9.03
C HIS A 43 -10.70 -0.42 -10.33
N LEU A 44 -9.70 -1.26 -10.58
CA LEU A 44 -9.62 -2.17 -11.73
C LEU A 44 -9.99 -3.61 -11.35
N GLY A 45 -10.43 -3.83 -10.11
CA GLY A 45 -10.76 -5.14 -9.59
C GLY A 45 -9.54 -5.99 -9.20
N ASN A 46 -8.33 -5.41 -9.11
CA ASN A 46 -7.15 -6.13 -8.63
C ASN A 46 -7.27 -6.37 -7.13
N THR A 47 -7.07 -7.60 -6.68
CA THR A 47 -7.05 -7.92 -5.24
C THR A 47 -5.78 -7.34 -4.60
N ARG A 48 -5.91 -6.34 -3.73
CA ARG A 48 -4.78 -5.70 -3.04
C ARG A 48 -4.53 -6.29 -1.66
N MET A 49 -5.59 -6.70 -0.97
CA MET A 49 -5.47 -7.35 0.33
C MET A 49 -6.50 -8.46 0.48
N VAL A 50 -6.13 -9.49 1.23
CA VAL A 50 -7.02 -10.53 1.72
C VAL A 50 -7.10 -10.39 3.23
N LEU A 51 -8.31 -10.12 3.73
CA LEU A 51 -8.60 -10.08 5.16
C LEU A 51 -9.34 -11.35 5.57
N THR A 52 -9.04 -11.91 6.73
CA THR A 52 -9.70 -13.12 7.24
C THR A 52 -10.30 -12.87 8.62
N ASP A 53 -11.44 -13.50 8.91
CA ASP A 53 -12.02 -13.53 10.25
C ASP A 53 -11.49 -14.69 11.12
N GLU A 54 -10.63 -15.53 10.54
CA GLU A 54 -10.02 -16.65 11.23
C GLU A 54 -9.13 -16.17 12.39
N ARG A 55 -9.47 -16.59 13.60
CA ARG A 55 -8.61 -16.38 14.78
C ARG A 55 -7.68 -17.57 14.95
N GLN A 56 -6.39 -17.36 14.67
CA GLN A 56 -5.36 -18.37 14.80
C GLN A 56 -4.26 -17.91 15.77
N GLN A 57 -3.82 -18.83 16.62
CA GLN A 57 -2.62 -18.66 17.42
C GLN A 57 -1.71 -19.86 17.22
N ASP A 58 -0.51 -19.61 16.70
CA ASP A 58 0.53 -20.61 16.53
C ASP A 58 1.43 -20.59 17.76
N ILE A 59 1.49 -21.71 18.48
CA ILE A 59 2.38 -21.87 19.62
C ILE A 59 3.57 -22.72 19.17
N TYR A 60 4.75 -22.11 19.11
CA TYR A 60 5.97 -22.80 18.72
C TYR A 60 6.47 -23.66 19.90
N PRO A 61 7.15 -24.79 19.62
CA PRO A 61 7.84 -25.57 20.65
C PRO A 61 8.69 -24.70 21.57
N ALA A 62 8.70 -25.01 22.87
CA ALA A 62 9.68 -24.39 23.76
C ALA A 62 11.06 -25.03 23.49
N ALA A 63 12.10 -24.21 23.40
CA ALA A 63 13.48 -24.66 23.36
C ALA A 63 13.92 -25.05 24.78
N THR A 64 13.58 -26.27 25.18
CA THR A 64 13.90 -26.86 26.49
C THR A 64 15.30 -27.47 26.52
N LEU A 65 15.88 -27.72 25.34
CA LEU A 65 17.20 -28.30 25.13
C LEU A 65 17.35 -29.73 25.65
N GLU A 66 16.23 -30.38 25.93
CA GLU A 66 16.20 -31.71 26.53
C GLU A 66 16.29 -32.83 25.48
N GLY A 67 16.77 -33.99 25.93
CA GLY A 67 16.94 -35.16 25.07
C GLY A 67 18.10 -35.02 24.08
N ASP A 68 18.10 -35.87 23.05
CA ASP A 68 19.16 -35.89 22.03
C ASP A 68 18.76 -35.17 20.74
N ALA A 69 19.77 -34.85 19.93
CA ALA A 69 19.61 -34.22 18.62
C ALA A 69 19.22 -35.19 17.50
N SER A 70 19.05 -36.48 17.78
CA SER A 70 18.81 -37.54 16.78
C SER A 70 17.38 -38.09 16.79
N GLY A 71 16.56 -37.68 17.76
CA GLY A 71 15.16 -38.09 17.89
C GLY A 71 14.45 -37.59 19.16
N GLY A 72 15.15 -36.95 20.10
CA GLY A 72 14.59 -36.35 21.31
C GLY A 72 13.87 -35.01 21.08
N ALA A 73 13.59 -34.29 22.18
CA ALA A 73 12.95 -32.98 22.12
C ALA A 73 13.83 -31.96 21.38
N LEU A 74 15.14 -31.96 21.65
CA LEU A 74 16.15 -31.11 21.00
C LEU A 74 16.15 -31.26 19.45
N ALA A 75 15.95 -32.47 18.92
CA ALA A 75 15.88 -32.68 17.48
C ALA A 75 14.72 -31.90 16.83
N ILE A 76 13.56 -31.83 17.50
CA ILE A 76 12.39 -31.08 17.03
C ILE A 76 12.60 -29.58 17.23
N GLU A 77 13.18 -29.17 18.35
CA GLU A 77 13.48 -27.75 18.63
C GLU A 77 14.39 -27.14 17.57
N LYS A 78 15.39 -27.89 17.09
CA LYS A 78 16.29 -27.46 16.00
C LYS A 78 15.61 -27.19 14.65
N ASN A 79 14.37 -27.64 14.46
CA ASN A 79 13.59 -27.28 13.27
C ASN A 79 13.04 -25.84 13.35
N PHE A 80 13.10 -25.20 14.51
CA PHE A 80 12.58 -23.85 14.75
C PHE A 80 13.65 -22.87 15.22
N TYR A 81 14.60 -23.34 16.04
CA TYR A 81 15.61 -22.49 16.67
C TYR A 81 17.01 -22.78 16.12
N ALA A 82 17.82 -21.72 15.98
CA ALA A 82 19.27 -21.83 15.79
C ALA A 82 19.93 -22.24 17.13
N ILE A 83 20.20 -23.54 17.29
CA ILE A 83 20.78 -24.12 18.51
C ILE A 83 22.14 -24.75 18.20
N GLU A 84 23.18 -24.13 18.77
CA GLU A 84 24.54 -24.69 18.78
C GLU A 84 24.74 -25.66 19.95
N ASP A 85 25.04 -26.93 19.66
CA ASP A 85 25.20 -27.98 20.68
C ASP A 85 26.30 -27.69 21.69
N ALA A 86 27.36 -26.99 21.26
CA ALA A 86 28.48 -26.59 22.12
C ALA A 86 28.07 -25.64 23.26
N ASN A 87 26.92 -24.96 23.11
CA ASN A 87 26.39 -24.03 24.10
C ASN A 87 25.37 -24.69 25.04
N ILE A 88 24.94 -25.93 24.76
CA ILE A 88 24.05 -26.68 25.66
C ILE A 88 24.86 -27.24 26.82
N VAL A 89 24.48 -26.88 28.05
CA VAL A 89 25.14 -27.33 29.28
C VAL A 89 24.13 -27.92 30.26
N ASN A 90 24.63 -28.66 31.25
CA ASN A 90 23.79 -29.09 32.37
C ASN A 90 23.38 -27.87 33.21
N LYS A 91 22.13 -27.87 33.68
CA LYS A 91 21.63 -26.88 34.63
C LYS A 91 22.49 -26.91 35.89
N LEU A 92 22.89 -25.73 36.38
CA LEU A 92 23.68 -25.60 37.60
C LEU A 92 22.84 -25.99 38.82
N SER A 93 23.47 -26.62 39.82
CA SER A 93 22.79 -27.09 41.04
C SER A 93 22.20 -25.97 41.89
N GLU A 94 22.71 -24.75 41.77
CA GLU A 94 22.26 -23.56 42.49
C GLU A 94 20.96 -22.98 41.91
N ILE A 95 20.59 -23.35 40.68
CA ILE A 95 19.41 -22.82 40.00
C ILE A 95 18.16 -23.52 40.53
N PRO A 96 17.15 -22.78 41.03
CA PRO A 96 15.89 -23.34 41.48
C PRO A 96 15.28 -24.34 40.48
N GLY A 97 14.54 -25.32 40.98
CA GLY A 97 13.78 -26.24 40.14
C GLY A 97 12.70 -25.49 39.36
N TYR A 98 12.62 -25.71 38.06
CA TYR A 98 11.52 -25.29 37.20
C TYR A 98 11.33 -26.35 36.11
N VAL A 99 10.13 -26.39 35.54
CA VAL A 99 9.72 -27.42 34.58
C VAL A 99 9.97 -27.00 33.13
N ASN A 100 10.00 -27.98 32.21
CA ASN A 100 10.19 -27.79 30.76
C ASN A 100 8.95 -27.22 30.05
N ASN A 101 8.39 -26.14 30.59
CA ASN A 101 7.26 -25.40 30.04
C ASN A 101 7.23 -23.95 30.53
N ASN A 102 6.39 -23.12 29.91
CA ASN A 102 6.16 -21.73 30.27
C ASN A 102 4.71 -21.45 30.69
N GLY A 103 3.97 -22.46 31.16
CA GLY A 103 2.55 -22.32 31.49
C GLY A 103 1.60 -22.21 30.28
N ILE A 104 2.13 -22.32 29.06
CA ILE A 104 1.37 -22.48 27.81
C ILE A 104 1.67 -23.87 27.18
N PRO A 105 0.84 -24.36 26.24
CA PRO A 105 1.13 -25.59 25.51
C PRO A 105 2.55 -25.62 24.93
N ASN A 106 3.22 -26.78 25.00
CA ASN A 106 4.50 -27.00 24.32
C ASN A 106 4.27 -28.01 23.20
N ASN A 107 4.23 -27.54 21.95
CA ASN A 107 3.92 -28.33 20.76
C ASN A 107 5.10 -29.21 20.29
N ASN A 108 5.93 -29.67 21.23
CA ASN A 108 6.95 -30.68 21.01
C ASN A 108 6.48 -32.01 21.64
N PRO A 109 6.07 -33.01 20.85
CA PRO A 109 5.57 -34.28 21.39
C PRO A 109 6.62 -35.06 22.19
N ASN A 110 7.90 -34.78 21.99
CA ASN A 110 9.00 -35.43 22.69
C ASN A 110 9.41 -34.69 23.96
N ALA A 111 8.89 -33.48 24.21
CA ALA A 111 9.21 -32.71 25.40
C ALA A 111 8.50 -33.26 26.64
N GLN A 112 9.28 -33.53 27.68
CA GLN A 112 8.76 -33.96 28.99
C GLN A 112 8.37 -32.72 29.83
N THR A 113 7.22 -32.12 29.52
CA THR A 113 6.79 -30.82 30.07
C THR A 113 6.56 -30.79 31.58
N GLY A 114 6.32 -31.94 32.21
CA GLY A 114 6.19 -32.07 33.66
C GLY A 114 7.51 -32.37 34.40
N ALA A 115 8.58 -32.66 33.66
CA ALA A 115 9.90 -32.89 34.25
C ALA A 115 10.60 -31.55 34.56
N ASN A 116 11.47 -31.57 35.55
CA ASN A 116 12.36 -30.45 35.82
C ASN A 116 13.36 -30.29 34.68
N SER A 117 13.64 -29.04 34.30
CA SER A 117 14.72 -28.71 33.37
C SER A 117 16.06 -29.18 33.94
N ALA A 118 16.81 -29.84 33.08
CA ALA A 118 18.15 -30.39 33.31
C ALA A 118 19.20 -29.75 32.40
N LYS A 119 18.79 -29.05 31.34
CA LYS A 119 19.67 -28.40 30.36
C LYS A 119 19.44 -26.90 30.30
N MET A 120 20.46 -26.16 29.88
CA MET A 120 20.37 -24.72 29.62
C MET A 120 21.31 -24.32 28.49
N TYR A 121 21.01 -23.19 27.86
CA TYR A 121 21.84 -22.58 26.81
C TYR A 121 22.77 -21.53 27.42
N LYS A 122 24.07 -21.77 27.35
CA LYS A 122 25.09 -20.88 27.90
C LYS A 122 25.62 -19.93 26.83
N LEU A 123 25.57 -18.63 27.11
CA LEU A 123 26.21 -17.57 26.33
C LEU A 123 27.28 -16.84 27.14
N THR A 124 28.33 -16.36 26.47
CA THR A 124 29.38 -15.51 27.06
C THR A 124 29.78 -14.42 26.07
N GLY A 125 30.08 -13.22 26.58
CA GLY A 125 30.62 -12.11 25.80
C GLY A 125 32.09 -12.27 25.42
N ASP A 126 32.81 -13.24 26.03
CA ASP A 126 34.20 -13.58 25.73
C ASP A 126 34.27 -14.82 24.82
N GLY A 127 34.76 -14.63 23.58
CA GLY A 127 34.91 -15.73 22.61
C GLY A 127 33.72 -15.91 21.66
N THR A 128 33.48 -17.15 21.24
CA THR A 128 32.35 -17.56 20.39
C THR A 128 31.09 -17.81 21.23
N GLY A 129 29.89 -17.69 20.64
CA GLY A 129 28.64 -17.91 21.38
C GLY A 129 28.16 -16.70 22.18
N LYS A 130 28.23 -15.51 21.58
CA LYS A 130 27.68 -14.27 22.15
C LYS A 130 26.18 -14.10 21.89
N THR A 131 25.67 -14.79 20.89
CA THR A 131 24.26 -14.83 20.49
C THR A 131 23.87 -16.25 20.13
N GLY A 132 22.59 -16.58 20.26
CA GLY A 132 22.06 -17.86 19.82
C GLY A 132 20.67 -18.10 20.36
N LEU A 133 20.21 -19.35 20.26
CA LEU A 133 18.86 -19.75 20.66
C LEU A 133 17.80 -18.87 19.98
N GLY A 134 18.04 -18.56 18.71
CA GLY A 134 17.25 -17.61 17.94
C GLY A 134 16.17 -18.28 17.10
N ILE A 135 15.04 -17.61 16.90
CA ILE A 135 13.94 -18.04 16.02
C ILE A 135 13.51 -16.88 15.14
N THR A 136 13.30 -17.16 13.86
CA THR A 136 12.79 -16.20 12.87
C THR A 136 11.44 -16.67 12.39
N LEU A 137 10.45 -15.77 12.38
CA LEU A 137 9.08 -16.07 11.96
C LEU A 137 8.58 -15.04 10.94
N LYS A 138 7.81 -15.50 9.96
CA LYS A 138 7.07 -14.63 9.03
C LYS A 138 5.86 -14.02 9.76
N VAL A 139 5.75 -12.69 9.72
CA VAL A 139 4.67 -11.92 10.35
C VAL A 139 3.98 -11.00 9.35
N MET A 140 2.70 -10.77 9.59
CA MET A 140 1.90 -9.74 8.93
C MET A 140 1.70 -8.54 9.86
N ALA A 141 1.45 -7.37 9.30
CA ALA A 141 1.16 -6.16 10.06
C ALA A 141 -0.04 -6.38 10.98
N GLY A 142 0.11 -6.05 12.26
CA GLY A 142 -0.91 -6.26 13.29
C GLY A 142 -0.89 -7.64 13.95
N ASP A 143 -0.05 -8.58 13.49
CA ASP A 143 0.21 -9.82 14.23
C ASP A 143 0.78 -9.50 15.61
N VAL A 144 0.48 -10.33 16.62
CA VAL A 144 0.95 -10.13 17.99
C VAL A 144 1.82 -11.30 18.42
N ILE A 145 3.00 -10.99 18.94
CA ILE A 145 4.01 -11.93 19.39
C ILE A 145 4.16 -11.87 20.91
N ASP A 146 3.99 -13.01 21.56
CA ASP A 146 4.31 -13.23 22.96
C ASP A 146 5.57 -14.06 23.08
N ILE A 147 6.58 -13.55 23.77
CA ILE A 147 7.87 -14.22 23.94
C ILE A 147 7.99 -14.65 25.39
N PHE A 148 8.39 -15.91 25.57
CA PHE A 148 8.66 -16.53 26.86
C PHE A 148 10.12 -16.97 26.91
N GLY A 149 10.65 -17.07 28.12
CA GLY A 149 12.03 -17.46 28.33
C GLY A 149 12.45 -17.23 29.77
N LYS A 150 13.47 -17.97 30.18
CA LYS A 150 14.09 -17.84 31.49
C LYS A 150 15.56 -17.52 31.35
N SER A 151 16.10 -16.74 32.28
CA SER A 151 17.53 -16.48 32.36
C SER A 151 18.09 -16.56 33.78
N TYR A 152 19.38 -16.86 33.88
CA TYR A 152 20.10 -16.95 35.14
C TYR A 152 21.58 -16.60 34.98
N TYR A 153 22.15 -15.98 36.02
CA TYR A 153 23.60 -15.85 36.23
C TYR A 153 23.88 -15.78 37.74
N ASN A 154 25.10 -16.15 38.16
CA ASN A 154 25.50 -16.17 39.58
C ASN A 154 26.87 -15.52 39.84
N THR A 155 27.33 -14.66 38.94
CA THR A 155 28.60 -13.93 39.05
C THR A 155 28.35 -12.50 39.55
N GLY A 156 28.97 -12.13 40.67
CA GLY A 156 28.74 -10.83 41.31
C GLY A 156 29.36 -9.63 40.61
N ASN A 157 30.37 -9.83 39.75
CA ASN A 157 30.97 -8.78 38.92
C ASN A 157 30.80 -9.15 37.44
N PRO A 158 29.95 -8.46 36.67
CA PRO A 158 29.72 -8.77 35.26
C PRO A 158 30.90 -8.42 34.35
N GLY A 159 31.87 -7.63 34.82
CA GLY A 159 33.02 -7.20 34.02
C GLY A 159 32.66 -6.19 32.92
N SER A 160 33.66 -5.83 32.10
CA SER A 160 33.49 -4.86 31.01
C SER A 160 32.74 -5.49 29.84
N SER A 161 31.58 -4.91 29.50
CA SER A 161 30.74 -5.41 28.41
C SER A 161 31.01 -4.65 27.10
N ASN A 162 30.91 -5.33 25.97
CA ASN A 162 31.10 -4.75 24.64
C ASN A 162 29.88 -5.01 23.75
N ASN A 163 29.47 -4.01 22.99
CA ASN A 163 28.37 -4.15 22.03
C ASN A 163 28.65 -5.29 21.04
N LEU A 164 27.60 -6.04 20.69
CA LEU A 164 27.70 -7.04 19.64
C LEU A 164 27.89 -6.37 18.26
N PRO A 165 28.69 -6.96 17.35
CA PRO A 165 28.68 -6.52 15.95
C PRO A 165 27.30 -6.75 15.33
N THR A 166 26.80 -5.79 14.57
CA THR A 166 25.52 -5.90 13.82
C THR A 166 25.51 -7.13 12.92
N LEU A 167 26.63 -7.39 12.24
CA LEU A 167 26.83 -8.58 11.41
C LEU A 167 26.58 -9.89 12.19
N SER A 168 26.92 -9.99 13.47
CA SER A 168 26.69 -11.19 14.28
C SER A 168 25.20 -11.43 14.52
N ILE A 169 24.42 -10.37 14.74
CA ILE A 169 22.97 -10.43 14.90
C ILE A 169 22.32 -10.87 13.58
N LEU A 170 22.72 -10.27 12.46
CA LEU A 170 22.24 -10.61 11.12
C LEU A 170 22.62 -12.03 10.69
N SER A 171 23.80 -12.50 11.10
CA SER A 171 24.21 -13.89 10.89
C SER A 171 23.30 -14.85 11.67
N GLY A 172 22.95 -14.51 12.91
CA GLY A 172 22.00 -15.28 13.71
C GLY A 172 20.61 -15.34 13.09
N LEU A 173 20.08 -14.20 12.60
CA LEU A 173 18.80 -14.13 11.88
C LEU A 173 18.75 -15.17 10.75
N LEU A 174 19.78 -15.19 9.89
CA LEU A 174 19.85 -16.07 8.72
C LEU A 174 20.28 -17.51 9.05
N ALA A 175 20.82 -17.76 10.25
CA ALA A 175 21.18 -19.11 10.70
C ALA A 175 19.99 -19.91 11.25
N THR A 176 18.88 -19.24 11.59
CA THR A 176 17.63 -19.92 11.95
C THR A 176 17.08 -20.73 10.77
N PRO A 177 16.33 -21.82 11.00
CA PRO A 177 15.75 -22.61 9.91
C PRO A 177 14.91 -21.79 8.92
N ALA A 178 14.03 -20.91 9.42
CA ALA A 178 13.28 -19.99 8.57
C ALA A 178 14.20 -18.96 7.89
N GLY A 179 15.15 -18.39 8.62
CA GLY A 179 16.14 -17.44 8.10
C GLY A 179 16.99 -18.00 6.95
N SER A 180 17.40 -19.26 7.06
CA SER A 180 18.16 -19.97 6.04
C SER A 180 17.33 -20.18 4.78
N GLY A 181 16.03 -20.48 4.93
CA GLY A 181 15.08 -20.53 3.82
C GLY A 181 14.98 -19.19 3.09
N ILE A 182 14.92 -18.06 3.82
CA ILE A 182 14.88 -16.73 3.22
C ILE A 182 16.19 -16.40 2.50
N ALA A 183 17.34 -16.70 3.13
CA ALA A 183 18.66 -16.49 2.53
C ALA A 183 18.81 -17.26 1.21
N ALA A 184 18.35 -18.51 1.16
CA ALA A 184 18.39 -19.35 -0.03
C ALA A 184 17.45 -18.84 -1.13
N ALA A 185 16.19 -18.51 -0.79
CA ALA A 185 15.18 -18.06 -1.75
C ALA A 185 15.56 -16.74 -2.44
N HIS A 186 16.23 -15.84 -1.72
CA HIS A 186 16.53 -14.49 -2.20
C HIS A 186 18.03 -14.22 -2.45
N ASN A 187 18.89 -15.23 -2.31
CA ASN A 187 20.36 -15.09 -2.39
C ASN A 187 20.90 -13.99 -1.46
N VAL A 188 20.30 -13.84 -0.28
CA VAL A 188 20.65 -12.79 0.68
C VAL A 188 21.74 -13.28 1.63
N THR A 189 22.71 -12.43 1.95
CA THR A 189 23.77 -12.71 2.92
C THR A 189 23.75 -11.70 4.05
N ALA A 190 24.22 -12.09 5.25
CA ALA A 190 24.28 -11.19 6.39
C ALA A 190 25.13 -9.94 6.09
N ALA A 191 26.25 -10.12 5.37
CA ALA A 191 27.09 -9.01 4.92
C ALA A 191 26.38 -8.09 3.91
N GLY A 192 25.54 -8.65 3.03
CA GLY A 192 24.70 -7.88 2.11
C GLY A 192 23.67 -7.02 2.84
N ILE A 193 23.05 -7.55 3.90
CA ILE A 193 22.12 -6.79 4.75
C ILE A 193 22.86 -5.74 5.58
N ASP A 194 24.02 -6.09 6.14
CA ASP A 194 24.85 -5.18 6.96
C ASP A 194 25.34 -3.96 6.16
N ALA A 195 25.48 -4.10 4.84
CA ALA A 195 25.81 -3.03 3.93
C ALA A 195 24.65 -2.04 3.67
N LEU A 196 23.42 -2.34 4.11
CA LEU A 196 22.23 -1.50 3.93
C LEU A 196 22.03 -0.59 5.16
N PRO A 197 22.19 0.74 5.05
CA PRO A 197 22.05 1.65 6.19
C PRO A 197 20.68 1.56 6.89
N SER A 198 19.60 1.34 6.14
CA SER A 198 18.25 1.21 6.67
C SER A 198 18.09 -0.04 7.54
N ALA A 199 18.73 -1.15 7.17
CA ALA A 199 18.66 -2.41 7.91
C ALA A 199 19.40 -2.36 9.25
N VAL A 200 20.54 -1.67 9.29
CA VAL A 200 21.39 -1.61 10.50
C VAL A 200 20.97 -0.54 11.50
N SER A 201 20.27 0.50 11.06
CA SER A 201 19.89 1.64 11.92
C SER A 201 19.06 1.24 13.15
N GLY A 202 18.05 0.39 12.98
CA GLY A 202 17.24 -0.10 14.10
C GLY A 202 18.02 -1.03 15.04
N ILE A 203 18.93 -1.84 14.50
CA ILE A 203 19.81 -2.70 15.32
C ILE A 203 20.76 -1.83 16.16
N GLN A 204 21.32 -0.76 15.58
CA GLN A 204 22.17 0.19 16.30
C GLN A 204 21.39 0.98 17.36
N ALA A 205 20.11 1.30 17.09
CA ALA A 205 19.22 1.92 18.08
C ALA A 205 18.99 0.98 19.28
N LEU A 206 18.64 -0.29 19.02
CA LEU A 206 18.53 -1.33 20.05
C LEU A 206 19.80 -1.42 20.90
N GLN A 207 20.98 -1.50 20.26
CA GLN A 207 22.26 -1.59 20.97
C GLN A 207 22.54 -0.36 21.85
N THR A 208 22.14 0.83 21.40
CA THR A 208 22.29 2.08 22.16
C THR A 208 21.41 2.07 23.41
N GLU A 209 20.16 1.61 23.28
CA GLU A 209 19.24 1.44 24.42
C GLU A 209 19.75 0.39 25.40
N GLN A 210 20.25 -0.74 24.91
CA GLN A 210 20.85 -1.79 25.74
C GLN A 210 22.08 -1.33 26.50
N ALA A 211 22.98 -0.58 25.83
CA ALA A 211 24.12 0.02 26.48
C ALA A 211 23.67 1.00 27.58
N THR A 212 22.63 1.79 27.33
CA THR A 212 22.08 2.74 28.32
C THR A 212 21.52 2.00 29.54
N VAL A 213 20.66 1.00 29.33
CA VAL A 213 20.06 0.21 30.42
C VAL A 213 21.13 -0.58 31.20
N GLY A 214 22.10 -1.16 30.50
CA GLY A 214 23.21 -1.89 31.10
C GLY A 214 24.13 -0.98 31.93
N ASN A 215 24.46 0.21 31.42
CA ASN A 215 25.28 1.18 32.15
C ASN A 215 24.58 1.72 33.40
N ASN A 216 23.25 1.72 33.44
CA ASN A 216 22.47 2.07 34.63
C ASN A 216 22.32 0.89 35.63
N ASN A 217 22.60 -0.34 35.19
CA ASN A 217 22.49 -1.57 35.99
C ASN A 217 23.82 -2.33 36.03
N VAL A 218 24.86 -1.67 36.54
CA VAL A 218 26.25 -2.18 36.53
C VAL A 218 26.49 -3.48 37.32
N THR A 219 25.52 -3.95 38.09
CA THR A 219 25.59 -5.19 38.88
C THR A 219 25.04 -6.41 38.14
N ALA A 220 24.42 -6.22 36.97
CA ALA A 220 23.92 -7.28 36.12
C ALA A 220 24.70 -7.31 34.81
N PRO A 221 24.94 -8.50 34.23
CA PRO A 221 25.53 -8.59 32.91
C PRO A 221 24.56 -8.04 31.87
N ARG A 222 25.13 -7.44 30.82
CA ARG A 222 24.43 -6.98 29.61
C ARG A 222 24.07 -8.19 28.76
N ALA A 223 23.08 -8.93 29.23
CA ALA A 223 22.55 -10.09 28.56
C ALA A 223 21.02 -9.99 28.48
N PHE A 224 20.47 -10.40 27.35
CA PHE A 224 19.12 -10.04 26.96
C PHE A 224 18.43 -11.16 26.19
N ILE A 225 17.11 -11.24 26.32
CA ILE A 225 16.25 -11.80 25.27
C ILE A 225 15.76 -10.62 24.43
N ASN A 226 15.95 -10.71 23.12
CA ASN A 226 15.76 -9.62 22.17
C ASN A 226 14.66 -9.98 21.18
N TYR A 227 13.99 -8.97 20.62
CA TYR A 227 13.22 -9.11 19.40
C TYR A 227 13.50 -7.97 18.42
N LEU A 228 13.48 -8.29 17.13
CA LEU A 228 13.63 -7.36 16.02
C LEU A 228 12.53 -7.65 14.99
N PHE A 229 11.76 -6.64 14.63
CA PHE A 229 10.84 -6.67 13.50
C PHE A 229 11.53 -6.07 12.27
N PHE A 230 11.44 -6.78 11.16
CA PHE A 230 11.92 -6.37 9.85
C PHE A 230 10.74 -6.31 8.88
N ASP A 231 10.74 -5.35 7.97
CA ASP A 231 9.84 -5.36 6.80
C ASP A 231 10.33 -6.34 5.72
N GLU A 232 9.57 -6.49 4.61
CA GLU A 232 9.95 -7.34 3.46
C GLU A 232 11.30 -6.97 2.82
N ARG A 233 11.78 -5.75 3.08
CA ARG A 233 13.05 -5.23 2.56
C ARG A 233 14.18 -5.35 3.58
N PHE A 234 13.96 -6.07 4.68
CA PHE A 234 14.90 -6.21 5.80
C PHE A 234 15.27 -4.89 6.49
N THR A 235 14.42 -3.88 6.39
CA THR A 235 14.55 -2.67 7.22
C THR A 235 14.00 -2.97 8.60
N CYS A 236 14.78 -2.66 9.65
CA CYS A 236 14.30 -2.84 11.02
C CYS A 236 13.24 -1.77 11.34
N VAL A 237 12.01 -2.21 11.59
CA VAL A 237 10.82 -1.35 11.82
C VAL A 237 10.33 -1.36 13.27
N GLY A 238 10.92 -2.21 14.12
CA GLY A 238 10.64 -2.25 15.54
C GLY A 238 11.60 -3.17 16.26
N HIS A 239 11.87 -2.89 17.53
CA HIS A 239 12.80 -3.67 18.34
C HIS A 239 12.43 -3.61 19.81
N GLY A 240 13.07 -4.45 20.61
CA GLY A 240 13.01 -4.38 22.06
C GLY A 240 13.74 -5.54 22.70
N PHE A 241 13.80 -5.52 24.02
CA PHE A 241 14.56 -6.49 24.79
C PHE A 241 14.04 -6.62 26.23
N SER A 242 14.46 -7.69 26.89
CA SER A 242 14.35 -7.87 28.33
C SER A 242 15.70 -8.32 28.87
N MET A 243 16.28 -7.51 29.74
CA MET A 243 17.58 -7.79 30.37
C MET A 243 17.44 -8.87 31.43
N VAL A 244 18.52 -9.61 31.72
CA VAL A 244 18.54 -10.56 32.84
C VAL A 244 18.27 -9.90 34.20
N GLY A 245 17.90 -10.72 35.18
CA GLY A 245 17.48 -10.27 36.52
C GLY A 245 18.63 -9.89 37.46
N ALA A 246 18.40 -10.04 38.76
CA ALA A 246 19.44 -9.87 39.77
C ALA A 246 20.33 -11.12 39.88
N ASN A 247 21.53 -10.94 40.45
CA ASN A 247 22.50 -12.02 40.64
C ASN A 247 21.91 -13.17 41.47
N GLY A 248 22.02 -14.40 40.96
CA GLY A 248 21.49 -15.60 41.61
C GLY A 248 19.97 -15.76 41.55
N VAL A 249 19.28 -14.97 40.71
CA VAL A 249 17.82 -15.02 40.55
C VAL A 249 17.46 -15.52 39.17
N LEU A 250 16.62 -16.58 39.12
CA LEU A 250 16.01 -17.05 37.88
C LEU A 250 14.92 -16.06 37.47
N LYS A 251 15.13 -15.36 36.35
CA LYS A 251 14.16 -14.39 35.82
C LYS A 251 13.26 -15.03 34.77
N ASP A 252 11.96 -14.76 34.86
CA ASP A 252 11.01 -14.96 33.75
C ASP A 252 10.86 -13.66 32.96
N HIS A 253 10.91 -13.74 31.62
CA HIS A 253 10.93 -12.58 30.76
C HIS A 253 9.57 -12.22 30.14
N HIS A 254 8.54 -13.06 30.30
CA HIS A 254 7.28 -12.90 29.56
C HIS A 254 6.59 -11.57 29.86
N ALA A 255 6.57 -11.14 31.12
CA ALA A 255 5.90 -9.90 31.52
C ALA A 255 6.40 -8.66 30.75
N GLU A 256 7.70 -8.63 30.41
CA GLU A 256 8.33 -7.55 29.63
C GLU A 256 8.22 -7.77 28.11
N LEU A 257 8.03 -9.01 27.67
CA LEU A 257 8.05 -9.43 26.26
C LEU A 257 6.70 -9.95 25.71
N GLN A 258 5.60 -9.68 26.42
CA GLN A 258 4.25 -9.97 25.95
C GLN A 258 3.71 -8.91 24.98
N ALA A 259 2.74 -9.31 24.16
CA ALA A 259 1.93 -8.46 23.30
C ALA A 259 2.71 -7.55 22.33
N LYS A 260 3.80 -8.05 21.72
CA LYS A 260 4.58 -7.27 20.75
C LYS A 260 3.91 -7.31 19.38
N THR A 261 3.36 -6.17 18.97
CA THR A 261 2.64 -6.06 17.69
C THR A 261 3.61 -5.80 16.54
N ALA A 262 3.50 -6.57 15.46
CA ALA A 262 4.27 -6.40 14.24
C ALA A 262 3.87 -5.09 13.53
N PRO A 263 4.78 -4.12 13.36
CA PRO A 263 4.44 -2.82 12.76
C PRO A 263 4.17 -2.89 11.25
N ALA A 264 4.75 -3.87 10.56
CA ALA A 264 4.66 -4.04 9.11
C ALA A 264 4.75 -5.53 8.73
N ASN A 265 4.39 -5.84 7.48
CA ASN A 265 4.61 -7.14 6.88
C ASN A 265 6.10 -7.45 6.74
N GLY A 266 6.53 -8.65 7.12
CA GLY A 266 7.93 -9.02 7.08
C GLY A 266 8.27 -10.17 8.03
N TYR A 267 9.23 -9.95 8.92
CA TYR A 267 9.79 -11.00 9.78
C TYR A 267 10.03 -10.50 11.20
N VAL A 268 9.87 -11.39 12.17
CA VAL A 268 10.35 -11.17 13.54
C VAL A 268 11.50 -12.12 13.84
N TYR A 269 12.56 -11.60 14.46
CA TYR A 269 13.69 -12.39 14.95
C TYR A 269 13.81 -12.22 16.46
N VAL A 270 13.64 -13.33 17.19
CA VAL A 270 13.78 -13.40 18.64
C VAL A 270 15.06 -14.16 18.95
N TYR A 271 15.92 -13.63 19.82
CA TYR A 271 17.20 -14.28 20.14
C TYR A 271 17.77 -13.89 21.50
N CYS A 272 18.62 -14.75 22.04
CA CYS A 272 19.37 -14.47 23.26
C CYS A 272 20.73 -13.87 22.93
N SER A 273 21.18 -12.91 23.74
CA SER A 273 22.51 -12.29 23.62
C SER A 273 23.19 -12.15 24.98
N ASN A 274 24.52 -12.14 24.96
CA ASN A 274 25.35 -11.77 26.09
C ASN A 274 26.57 -10.96 25.65
N GLU A 275 26.67 -9.74 26.14
CA GLU A 275 27.74 -8.78 25.88
C GLU A 275 28.79 -8.73 26.99
N SER A 276 28.50 -9.36 28.12
CA SER A 276 29.39 -9.41 29.29
C SER A 276 30.27 -10.66 29.29
N PRO A 277 31.52 -10.57 29.78
CA PRO A 277 32.47 -11.69 29.81
C PRO A 277 32.07 -12.84 30.75
N VAL A 278 31.00 -12.68 31.54
CA VAL A 278 30.48 -13.71 32.43
C VAL A 278 29.46 -14.60 31.75
N ASN A 279 29.38 -15.86 32.17
CA ASN A 279 28.38 -16.79 31.64
C ASN A 279 26.97 -16.41 32.07
N VAL A 280 26.06 -16.42 31.10
CA VAL A 280 24.62 -16.26 31.31
C VAL A 280 23.91 -17.44 30.67
N TYR A 281 22.91 -17.97 31.36
CA TYR A 281 22.19 -19.17 30.96
C TYR A 281 20.76 -18.80 30.60
N PHE A 282 20.29 -19.29 29.46
CA PHE A 282 18.93 -19.11 28.96
C PHE A 282 18.27 -20.46 28.78
N ASP A 283 16.95 -20.53 28.98
CA ASP A 283 16.21 -21.77 28.81
C ASP A 283 14.72 -21.51 28.57
N ASN A 284 14.02 -22.53 28.08
CA ASN A 284 12.59 -22.49 27.75
C ASN A 284 12.22 -21.29 26.87
N ILE A 285 13.04 -20.92 25.88
CA ILE A 285 12.64 -19.89 24.92
C ILE A 285 11.45 -20.40 24.12
N GLN A 286 10.36 -19.64 24.10
CA GLN A 286 9.15 -20.03 23.39
C GLN A 286 8.47 -18.79 22.82
N VAL A 287 7.87 -18.93 21.64
CA VAL A 287 7.10 -17.87 21.01
C VAL A 287 5.67 -18.34 20.78
N ALA A 288 4.69 -17.50 21.14
CA ALA A 288 3.32 -17.65 20.71
C ALA A 288 2.98 -16.50 19.75
N HIS A 289 2.43 -16.85 18.59
CA HIS A 289 2.15 -15.94 17.49
C HIS A 289 0.65 -15.91 17.25
N THR A 290 0.02 -14.81 17.65
CA THR A 290 -1.39 -14.54 17.38
C THR A 290 -1.51 -13.83 16.05
N ARG A 291 -2.17 -14.46 15.07
CA ARG A 291 -2.35 -13.92 13.72
C ARG A 291 -3.39 -12.79 13.72
N GLY A 292 -3.08 -11.69 13.05
CA GLY A 292 -4.01 -10.63 12.71
C GLY A 292 -4.92 -11.00 11.52
N PRO A 293 -5.87 -10.13 11.17
CA PRO A 293 -6.80 -10.38 10.07
C PRO A 293 -6.15 -10.28 8.68
N LEU A 294 -4.98 -9.65 8.53
CA LEU A 294 -4.33 -9.51 7.23
C LEU A 294 -3.66 -10.82 6.81
N ALA A 295 -4.21 -11.50 5.81
CA ALA A 295 -3.70 -12.77 5.31
C ALA A 295 -2.76 -12.61 4.11
N GLU A 296 -3.02 -11.63 3.24
CA GLU A 296 -2.21 -11.35 2.05
C GLU A 296 -2.29 -9.86 1.71
N GLU A 297 -1.17 -9.29 1.27
CA GLU A 297 -1.07 -7.96 0.67
C GLU A 297 -0.32 -8.08 -0.66
N THR A 298 -0.95 -7.66 -1.75
CA THR A 298 -0.41 -7.84 -3.11
C THR A 298 -0.35 -6.52 -3.85
N HIS A 299 0.85 -6.19 -4.33
CA HIS A 299 1.10 -5.02 -5.17
C HIS A 299 1.45 -5.48 -6.58
N TYR A 300 0.93 -4.78 -7.59
CA TYR A 300 1.15 -5.12 -9.00
C TYR A 300 1.86 -3.97 -9.72
N TYR A 301 2.80 -4.34 -10.59
CA TYR A 301 3.20 -3.49 -11.71
C TYR A 301 2.01 -3.25 -12.65
N PRO A 302 2.04 -2.22 -13.52
CA PRO A 302 0.88 -1.84 -14.34
C PRO A 302 0.27 -2.97 -15.17
N PHE A 303 1.06 -3.94 -15.62
CA PHE A 303 0.60 -5.07 -16.45
C PHE A 303 0.30 -6.35 -15.65
N GLY A 304 0.24 -6.26 -14.32
CA GLY A 304 -0.25 -7.33 -13.44
C GLY A 304 0.83 -8.21 -12.81
N LEU A 305 2.11 -7.96 -13.07
CA LEU A 305 3.19 -8.69 -12.42
C LEU A 305 3.26 -8.29 -10.94
N THR A 306 3.29 -9.27 -10.04
CA THR A 306 3.38 -9.01 -8.60
C THR A 306 4.74 -8.39 -8.24
N MET A 307 4.71 -7.33 -7.44
CA MET A 307 5.89 -6.68 -6.87
C MET A 307 6.33 -7.44 -5.63
N ALA A 308 7.10 -8.51 -5.81
CA ALA A 308 7.50 -9.43 -4.74
C ALA A 308 8.16 -8.73 -3.54
N GLY A 309 8.97 -7.69 -3.76
CA GLY A 309 9.70 -7.00 -2.68
C GLY A 309 8.85 -6.14 -1.75
N ILE A 310 7.57 -5.97 -2.01
CA ILE A 310 6.62 -5.22 -1.17
C ILE A 310 5.28 -5.95 -0.99
N SER A 311 5.13 -7.13 -1.58
CA SER A 311 3.95 -7.99 -1.41
C SER A 311 4.23 -9.02 -0.34
N SER A 312 3.22 -9.44 0.39
CA SER A 312 3.37 -10.33 1.53
C SER A 312 2.22 -11.32 1.65
N LYS A 313 2.51 -12.47 2.26
CA LYS A 313 1.52 -13.49 2.56
C LYS A 313 1.81 -14.15 3.90
N ALA A 314 0.76 -14.37 4.69
CA ALA A 314 0.83 -15.12 5.93
C ALA A 314 1.21 -16.59 5.67
N THR A 315 2.09 -17.13 6.49
CA THR A 315 2.48 -18.55 6.41
C THR A 315 1.31 -19.47 6.74
N GLY A 316 1.21 -20.59 6.02
CA GLY A 316 0.22 -21.64 6.30
C GLY A 316 -1.21 -21.32 5.88
N LYS A 317 -1.45 -20.16 5.24
CA LYS A 317 -2.76 -19.81 4.66
C LYS A 317 -2.88 -20.31 3.22
N LEU A 318 -4.08 -20.74 2.86
CA LEU A 318 -4.44 -21.08 1.49
C LEU A 318 -4.13 -19.89 0.58
N GLU A 319 -3.55 -20.15 -0.59
CA GLU A 319 -3.27 -19.09 -1.56
C GLU A 319 -4.53 -18.56 -2.23
N ASN A 320 -4.68 -17.24 -2.27
CA ASN A 320 -5.64 -16.62 -3.17
C ASN A 320 -5.07 -16.57 -4.59
N ARG A 321 -5.62 -17.36 -5.51
CA ARG A 321 -5.23 -17.33 -6.92
C ARG A 321 -5.89 -16.19 -7.71
N TYR A 322 -6.99 -15.61 -7.21
CA TYR A 322 -7.70 -14.53 -7.90
C TYR A 322 -7.08 -13.16 -7.57
N LYS A 323 -6.10 -12.76 -8.39
CA LYS A 323 -5.18 -11.65 -8.12
C LYS A 323 -5.48 -10.44 -9.03
N TYR A 324 -4.73 -10.27 -10.11
CA TYR A 324 -4.86 -9.14 -11.04
C TYR A 324 -6.16 -9.21 -11.84
N ASN A 325 -6.90 -8.10 -11.92
CA ASN A 325 -8.23 -7.94 -12.50
C ASN A 325 -9.26 -9.00 -12.04
N GLY A 326 -9.06 -9.56 -10.84
CA GLY A 326 -9.86 -10.66 -10.31
C GLY A 326 -9.71 -11.97 -11.10
N LYS A 327 -8.64 -12.12 -11.89
CA LYS A 327 -8.35 -13.30 -12.70
C LYS A 327 -7.49 -14.28 -11.94
N GLU A 328 -7.70 -15.55 -12.26
CA GLU A 328 -6.93 -16.64 -11.67
C GLU A 328 -5.52 -16.63 -12.23
N LEU A 329 -4.52 -16.54 -11.35
CA LEU A 329 -3.13 -16.79 -11.69
C LEU A 329 -2.90 -18.30 -11.78
N GLN A 330 -2.49 -18.75 -12.96
CA GLN A 330 -1.98 -20.10 -13.17
C GLN A 330 -0.53 -20.15 -12.65
N HIS A 331 -0.35 -20.81 -11.51
CA HIS A 331 0.91 -20.96 -10.80
C HIS A 331 1.03 -22.37 -10.19
N ALA A 332 2.24 -22.94 -10.28
CA ALA A 332 2.63 -24.23 -9.69
C ALA A 332 1.83 -25.45 -10.19
N GLU A 333 1.45 -25.51 -11.47
CA GLU A 333 0.78 -26.68 -12.06
C GLU A 333 1.72 -27.86 -12.32
N PHE A 334 3.02 -27.61 -12.48
CA PHE A 334 3.99 -28.64 -12.85
C PHE A 334 4.54 -29.37 -11.61
N SER A 335 4.98 -30.62 -11.81
CA SER A 335 5.43 -31.49 -10.71
C SER A 335 6.69 -31.00 -9.99
N ASP A 336 7.42 -30.05 -10.57
CA ASP A 336 8.59 -29.41 -9.97
C ASP A 336 8.23 -28.12 -9.22
N GLY A 337 6.95 -27.77 -9.14
CA GLY A 337 6.44 -26.57 -8.48
C GLY A 337 6.48 -25.30 -9.34
N SER A 338 6.95 -25.39 -10.59
CA SER A 338 6.82 -24.28 -11.54
C SER A 338 5.43 -24.27 -12.18
N GLY A 339 5.03 -23.14 -12.77
CA GLY A 339 3.75 -22.99 -13.45
C GLY A 339 3.84 -22.20 -14.73
N LEU A 340 2.68 -21.88 -15.30
CA LEU A 340 2.59 -21.03 -16.49
C LEU A 340 2.92 -19.57 -16.17
N GLU A 341 2.62 -19.11 -14.95
CA GLU A 341 2.78 -17.72 -14.50
C GLU A 341 1.94 -16.73 -15.35
N GLU A 342 0.74 -17.17 -15.73
CA GLU A 342 -0.18 -16.42 -16.60
C GLU A 342 -1.54 -16.23 -15.93
N TYR A 343 -2.19 -15.11 -16.22
CA TYR A 343 -3.57 -14.89 -15.79
C TYR A 343 -4.55 -15.45 -16.80
N ASP A 344 -5.48 -16.29 -16.35
CA ASP A 344 -6.55 -16.81 -17.19
C ASP A 344 -7.71 -15.82 -17.27
N TYR A 345 -7.90 -15.25 -18.46
CA TYR A 345 -9.03 -14.36 -18.76
C TYR A 345 -10.22 -15.09 -19.39
N GLY A 346 -10.09 -16.39 -19.67
CA GLY A 346 -11.10 -17.22 -20.32
C GLY A 346 -10.78 -17.45 -21.80
N ALA A 347 -10.85 -16.41 -22.63
CA ALA A 347 -10.53 -16.55 -24.05
C ALA A 347 -9.03 -16.48 -24.35
N ARG A 348 -8.25 -15.85 -23.46
CA ARG A 348 -6.80 -15.69 -23.58
C ARG A 348 -6.12 -15.74 -22.22
N SER A 349 -4.82 -16.02 -22.24
CA SER A 349 -3.95 -15.93 -21.07
C SER A 349 -3.06 -14.70 -21.17
N LEU A 350 -3.01 -13.89 -20.12
CA LEU A 350 -2.14 -12.71 -20.04
C LEU A 350 -0.80 -13.11 -19.42
N ASN A 351 0.29 -12.91 -20.16
CA ASN A 351 1.62 -12.96 -19.61
C ASN A 351 1.96 -11.60 -19.00
N ALA A 352 1.90 -11.52 -17.67
CA ALA A 352 2.07 -10.26 -16.95
C ALA A 352 3.52 -9.74 -16.96
N GLN A 353 4.51 -10.62 -17.14
CA GLN A 353 5.92 -10.24 -17.25
C GLN A 353 6.20 -9.50 -18.56
N LEU A 354 5.58 -9.93 -19.65
CA LEU A 354 5.69 -9.29 -20.97
C LEU A 354 4.64 -8.20 -21.20
N GLY A 355 3.56 -8.18 -20.42
CA GLY A 355 2.42 -7.27 -20.59
C GLY A 355 1.64 -7.52 -21.87
N ARG A 356 1.53 -8.78 -22.30
CA ARG A 356 0.96 -9.19 -23.59
C ARG A 356 0.11 -10.43 -23.46
N TRP A 357 -0.86 -10.59 -24.35
CA TRP A 357 -1.54 -11.86 -24.51
C TRP A 357 -0.58 -12.93 -25.01
N PHE A 358 -0.73 -14.13 -24.48
CA PHE A 358 -0.01 -15.30 -24.96
C PHE A 358 -0.57 -15.79 -26.31
N ASN A 359 -1.88 -15.63 -26.51
CA ASN A 359 -2.61 -16.02 -27.72
C ASN A 359 -3.02 -14.81 -28.58
N VAL A 360 -3.22 -15.04 -29.88
CA VAL A 360 -3.74 -14.02 -30.82
C VAL A 360 -5.16 -13.61 -30.42
N ASP A 361 -5.45 -12.31 -30.47
CA ASP A 361 -6.78 -11.75 -30.24
C ASP A 361 -7.82 -12.27 -31.26
N ASN A 362 -8.89 -12.90 -30.78
CA ASN A 362 -10.01 -13.33 -31.61
C ASN A 362 -10.74 -12.16 -32.28
N LYS A 363 -10.62 -10.94 -31.72
CA LYS A 363 -11.15 -9.68 -32.24
C LYS A 363 -10.05 -8.74 -32.75
N ALA A 364 -8.87 -9.26 -33.14
CA ALA A 364 -7.76 -8.44 -33.65
C ALA A 364 -8.19 -7.44 -34.74
N ASP A 365 -9.12 -7.82 -35.62
CA ASP A 365 -9.65 -6.95 -36.69
C ASP A 365 -10.35 -5.68 -36.17
N SER A 366 -10.89 -5.71 -34.95
CA SER A 366 -11.52 -4.55 -34.30
C SER A 366 -10.48 -3.54 -33.80
N PHE A 367 -9.23 -3.96 -33.65
CA PHE A 367 -8.11 -3.18 -33.12
C PHE A 367 -6.96 -3.08 -34.14
N TYR A 368 -7.28 -2.79 -35.41
CA TYR A 368 -6.34 -2.84 -36.55
C TYR A 368 -5.02 -2.06 -36.38
N MET A 369 -4.99 -1.06 -35.50
CA MET A 369 -3.81 -0.22 -35.22
C MET A 369 -2.89 -0.81 -34.14
N PHE A 370 -3.28 -1.91 -33.49
CA PHE A 370 -2.52 -2.57 -32.44
C PHE A 370 -2.07 -3.97 -32.85
N SER A 371 -1.04 -4.47 -32.18
CA SER A 371 -0.62 -5.87 -32.33
C SER A 371 -1.75 -6.80 -31.90
N PRO A 372 -1.96 -7.96 -32.57
CA PRO A 372 -2.92 -8.97 -32.11
C PRO A 372 -2.60 -9.58 -30.74
N TYR A 373 -1.48 -9.23 -30.13
CA TYR A 373 -1.06 -9.65 -28.79
C TYR A 373 -1.11 -8.52 -27.75
N ASN A 374 -1.66 -7.36 -28.10
CA ASN A 374 -1.70 -6.19 -27.24
C ASN A 374 -2.68 -6.39 -26.08
N TYR A 375 -2.22 -6.13 -24.85
CA TYR A 375 -3.10 -6.05 -23.68
C TYR A 375 -3.57 -4.60 -23.47
N ALA A 376 -4.89 -4.43 -23.29
CA ALA A 376 -5.50 -3.20 -22.80
C ALA A 376 -5.06 -1.92 -23.54
N VAL A 377 -4.85 -1.99 -24.88
CA VAL A 377 -4.35 -0.88 -25.73
C VAL A 377 -3.09 -0.20 -25.18
N ASN A 378 -2.24 -0.97 -24.48
CA ASN A 378 -1.05 -0.52 -23.76
C ASN A 378 -1.32 0.49 -22.62
N ASN A 379 -2.55 0.56 -22.12
CA ASN A 379 -2.91 1.41 -20.99
C ASN A 379 -3.73 0.63 -19.93
N PRO A 380 -3.10 -0.33 -19.25
CA PRO A 380 -3.76 -1.19 -18.25
C PRO A 380 -4.11 -0.46 -16.94
N ILE A 381 -3.78 0.83 -16.83
CA ILE A 381 -4.19 1.68 -15.70
C ILE A 381 -5.65 2.12 -15.85
N LEU A 382 -6.13 2.21 -17.10
CA LEU A 382 -7.49 2.67 -17.44
C LEU A 382 -8.38 1.57 -18.00
N PHE A 383 -7.79 0.57 -18.66
CA PHE A 383 -8.53 -0.44 -19.41
C PHE A 383 -8.27 -1.84 -18.86
N VAL A 384 -9.31 -2.66 -18.88
CA VAL A 384 -9.26 -4.08 -18.54
C VAL A 384 -10.00 -4.83 -19.63
N ASP A 385 -9.47 -5.96 -20.06
CA ASP A 385 -10.23 -6.90 -20.90
C ASP A 385 -10.92 -7.90 -19.96
N PRO A 386 -12.26 -7.95 -19.84
CA PRO A 386 -12.89 -8.81 -18.84
C PRO A 386 -12.88 -10.29 -19.19
N ASP A 387 -12.77 -10.68 -20.45
CA ASP A 387 -12.93 -12.07 -20.89
C ASP A 387 -11.83 -12.54 -21.86
N GLY A 388 -10.86 -11.67 -22.13
CA GLY A 388 -9.82 -11.90 -23.13
C GLY A 388 -10.34 -11.78 -24.56
N ASN A 389 -11.43 -11.06 -24.85
CA ASN A 389 -11.86 -10.81 -26.23
C ASN A 389 -12.07 -9.35 -26.56
N ASP A 390 -12.55 -8.55 -25.61
CA ASP A 390 -12.84 -7.14 -25.84
C ASP A 390 -12.48 -6.31 -24.62
N ILE A 391 -11.97 -5.12 -24.88
CA ILE A 391 -11.61 -4.22 -23.81
C ILE A 391 -12.90 -3.60 -23.26
N ASP A 392 -13.09 -3.73 -21.96
CA ASP A 392 -14.15 -3.04 -21.24
C ASP A 392 -13.57 -1.86 -20.46
N TYR A 393 -14.42 -0.87 -20.23
CA TYR A 393 -14.06 0.35 -19.54
C TYR A 393 -14.55 0.24 -18.10
N TYR A 394 -13.67 0.43 -17.12
CA TYR A 394 -14.12 0.52 -15.74
C TYR A 394 -14.69 1.92 -15.49
N VAL A 395 -16.02 2.03 -15.49
CA VAL A 395 -16.75 3.26 -15.14
C VAL A 395 -17.27 3.12 -13.72
N GLN A 396 -16.92 4.05 -12.83
CA GLN A 396 -17.54 4.11 -11.51
C GLN A 396 -19.04 4.39 -11.66
N LYS A 397 -19.86 3.35 -11.44
CA LYS A 397 -21.32 3.46 -11.37
C LYS A 397 -21.72 3.62 -9.91
N LYS A 398 -22.50 4.66 -9.61
CA LYS A 398 -23.20 4.76 -8.32
C LYS A 398 -24.25 3.64 -8.22
N GLY A 399 -24.65 3.29 -7.00
CA GLY A 399 -25.65 2.24 -6.75
C GLY A 399 -27.02 2.45 -7.42
N ASP A 400 -27.29 3.66 -7.94
CA ASP A 400 -28.49 4.03 -8.69
C ASP A 400 -28.33 3.93 -10.22
N GLY A 401 -27.17 3.49 -10.71
CA GLY A 401 -26.85 3.39 -12.15
C GLY A 401 -26.26 4.66 -12.76
N THR A 402 -26.06 5.74 -11.99
CA THR A 402 -25.42 6.97 -12.46
C THR A 402 -23.93 6.74 -12.71
N ILE A 403 -23.42 7.24 -13.84
CA ILE A 403 -22.01 7.17 -14.21
C ILE A 403 -21.28 8.41 -13.69
N LEU A 404 -20.25 8.24 -12.86
CA LEU A 404 -19.38 9.34 -12.45
C LEU A 404 -18.34 9.61 -13.54
N ILE A 405 -18.22 10.87 -13.95
CA ILE A 405 -17.21 11.35 -14.89
C ILE A 405 -16.40 12.43 -14.20
N SER A 406 -15.08 12.23 -14.09
CA SER A 406 -14.17 13.26 -13.59
C SER A 406 -13.52 13.99 -14.76
N ALA A 407 -13.60 15.32 -14.75
CA ALA A 407 -12.94 16.19 -15.70
C ALA A 407 -11.96 17.12 -14.96
N THR A 408 -10.77 17.31 -15.51
CA THR A 408 -9.78 18.24 -14.93
C THR A 408 -9.52 19.38 -15.90
N ILE A 409 -9.66 20.62 -15.42
CA ILE A 409 -9.31 21.84 -16.16
C ILE A 409 -7.94 22.32 -15.70
N ASN A 410 -6.98 22.41 -16.61
CA ASN A 410 -5.69 23.06 -16.34
C ASN A 410 -5.82 24.55 -16.68
N LEU A 411 -5.72 25.41 -15.66
CA LEU A 411 -5.89 26.84 -15.76
C LEU A 411 -4.65 27.55 -15.22
N THR A 412 -4.04 28.39 -16.03
CA THR A 412 -3.00 29.32 -15.59
C THR A 412 -3.57 30.73 -15.46
N ILE A 413 -3.44 31.31 -14.26
CA ILE A 413 -3.69 32.73 -14.01
C ILE A 413 -2.37 33.49 -14.12
N VAL A 414 -2.32 34.46 -15.01
CA VAL A 414 -1.20 35.39 -15.11
C VAL A 414 -1.55 36.63 -14.28
N ASN A 415 -0.73 36.90 -13.27
CA ASN A 415 -0.78 38.10 -12.44
C ASN A 415 0.47 38.93 -12.73
N PRO A 416 0.46 39.78 -13.78
CA PRO A 416 1.66 40.50 -14.22
C PRO A 416 2.31 41.24 -13.06
N ASN A 417 3.61 41.02 -12.86
CA ASN A 417 4.41 41.63 -11.79
C ASN A 417 3.85 41.47 -10.36
N ASN A 418 2.93 40.50 -10.15
CA ASN A 418 2.14 40.37 -8.92
C ASN A 418 1.38 41.66 -8.55
N GLU A 419 0.88 42.39 -9.55
CA GLU A 419 0.16 43.66 -9.37
C GLU A 419 -1.11 43.53 -8.51
N PHE A 420 -1.73 42.35 -8.48
CA PHE A 420 -2.98 42.12 -7.74
C PHE A 420 -2.78 41.13 -6.57
N THR A 421 -3.48 41.36 -5.46
CA THR A 421 -3.49 40.42 -4.33
C THR A 421 -4.36 39.21 -4.69
N PHE A 422 -3.72 38.08 -5.00
CA PHE A 422 -4.37 36.81 -5.33
C PHE A 422 -3.70 35.65 -4.58
N GLY A 423 -3.99 35.56 -3.29
CA GLY A 423 -3.33 34.62 -2.37
C GLY A 423 -3.96 33.23 -2.38
N ASP A 424 -3.45 32.35 -1.51
CA ASP A 424 -3.92 30.95 -1.42
C ASP A 424 -5.42 30.84 -1.15
N ALA A 425 -5.99 31.74 -0.34
CA ALA A 425 -7.41 31.77 -0.04
C ALA A 425 -8.26 32.07 -1.29
N ASP A 426 -7.82 33.00 -2.14
CA ASP A 426 -8.51 33.35 -3.38
C ASP A 426 -8.41 32.22 -4.41
N GLN A 427 -7.25 31.56 -4.48
CA GLN A 427 -7.00 30.40 -5.32
C GLN A 427 -7.89 29.21 -4.94
N ILE A 428 -8.00 28.90 -3.64
CA ILE A 428 -8.90 27.85 -3.14
C ILE A 428 -10.36 28.20 -3.44
N ALA A 429 -10.76 29.46 -3.21
CA ALA A 429 -12.11 29.92 -3.51
C ALA A 429 -12.42 29.82 -5.02
N LEU A 430 -11.45 30.11 -5.89
CA LEU A 430 -11.60 29.99 -7.34
C LEU A 430 -11.78 28.53 -7.76
N LYS A 431 -10.92 27.61 -7.28
CA LYS A 431 -11.03 26.17 -7.57
C LYS A 431 -12.39 25.62 -7.19
N ASN A 432 -12.85 25.91 -5.97
CA ASN A 432 -14.15 25.46 -5.46
C ASN A 432 -15.31 26.04 -6.29
N LYS A 433 -15.16 27.28 -6.76
CA LYS A 433 -16.18 27.93 -7.56
C LYS A 433 -16.28 27.33 -8.96
N ILE A 434 -15.16 27.16 -9.66
CA ILE A 434 -15.17 26.53 -10.99
C ILE A 434 -15.72 25.10 -10.88
N ALA A 435 -15.28 24.32 -9.88
CA ALA A 435 -15.85 23.01 -9.62
C ALA A 435 -17.37 23.08 -9.46
N LYS A 436 -17.87 23.98 -8.60
CA LYS A 436 -19.32 24.17 -8.41
C LYS A 436 -20.06 24.59 -9.68
N ASP A 437 -19.45 25.44 -10.49
CA ASP A 437 -20.11 26.06 -11.63
C ASP A 437 -20.20 25.13 -12.85
N PHE A 438 -19.21 24.27 -13.04
CA PHE A 438 -19.11 23.37 -14.19
C PHE A 438 -19.47 21.91 -13.89
N SER A 439 -19.44 21.49 -12.62
CA SER A 439 -19.95 20.17 -12.21
C SER A 439 -21.48 20.07 -12.30
N GLY A 440 -21.98 18.84 -12.33
CA GLY A 440 -23.37 18.52 -12.12
C GLY A 440 -23.92 17.46 -13.08
N ILE A 441 -25.22 17.21 -12.94
CA ILE A 441 -25.89 16.11 -13.64
C ILE A 441 -26.18 16.46 -15.10
N LEU A 442 -25.90 15.50 -15.98
CA LEU A 442 -26.20 15.51 -17.39
C LEU A 442 -26.96 14.24 -17.78
N ASN A 443 -28.15 14.40 -18.38
CA ASN A 443 -28.92 13.28 -18.92
C ASN A 443 -28.74 13.22 -20.44
N THR A 444 -28.28 12.07 -20.93
CA THR A 444 -28.10 11.82 -22.37
C THR A 444 -29.05 10.71 -22.83
N LYS A 445 -29.51 10.80 -24.08
CA LYS A 445 -30.37 9.83 -24.75
C LYS A 445 -29.76 9.54 -26.11
N LYS A 446 -28.72 8.67 -26.21
CA LYS A 446 -28.24 8.04 -27.46
C LYS A 446 -26.95 7.24 -27.22
N ASN A 447 -26.81 6.14 -27.96
CA ASN A 447 -25.55 5.40 -28.09
C ASN A 447 -24.65 6.04 -29.17
N ASP A 448 -23.43 5.52 -29.26
CA ASP A 448 -22.29 5.80 -30.17
C ASP A 448 -22.61 5.74 -31.68
N LYS A 449 -23.87 5.48 -32.07
CA LYS A 449 -24.38 5.53 -33.45
C LYS A 449 -25.58 6.46 -33.65
N GLY A 450 -25.91 7.29 -32.66
CA GLY A 450 -26.96 8.32 -32.78
C GLY A 450 -28.40 7.82 -32.78
N LYS A 451 -28.67 6.58 -32.37
CA LYS A 451 -30.04 6.05 -32.17
C LYS A 451 -30.50 6.16 -30.72
N GLU A 452 -31.80 6.41 -30.52
CA GLU A 452 -32.42 6.46 -29.18
C GLU A 452 -32.27 5.10 -28.47
N GLY A 453 -31.73 5.15 -27.26
CA GLY A 453 -31.64 4.05 -26.30
C GLY A 453 -32.01 4.55 -24.90
N ASP A 454 -31.87 3.71 -23.88
CA ASP A 454 -32.24 4.05 -22.51
C ASP A 454 -31.47 5.27 -21.99
N PRO A 455 -32.13 6.19 -21.25
CA PRO A 455 -31.48 7.39 -20.74
C PRO A 455 -30.38 7.04 -19.75
N ILE A 456 -29.17 7.56 -19.98
CA ILE A 456 -28.04 7.44 -19.06
C ILE A 456 -27.90 8.76 -18.30
N THR A 457 -27.72 8.65 -16.99
CA THR A 457 -27.40 9.77 -16.10
C THR A 457 -25.90 9.83 -15.89
N LEU A 458 -25.29 10.96 -16.24
CA LEU A 458 -23.88 11.25 -16.00
C LEU A 458 -23.81 12.26 -14.85
N ASP A 459 -23.01 11.96 -13.84
CA ASP A 459 -22.63 12.91 -12.80
C ASP A 459 -21.22 13.41 -13.10
N ILE A 460 -21.10 14.67 -13.49
CA ILE A 460 -19.84 15.25 -13.93
C ILE A 460 -19.22 16.00 -12.76
N ASP A 461 -18.04 15.56 -12.34
CA ASP A 461 -17.22 16.21 -11.32
C ASP A 461 -16.02 16.90 -11.97
N VAL A 462 -16.00 18.23 -11.91
CA VAL A 462 -14.97 19.09 -12.47
C VAL A 462 -13.99 19.49 -11.36
N SER A 463 -12.72 19.17 -11.57
CA SER A 463 -11.61 19.66 -10.77
C SER A 463 -10.75 20.65 -11.57
N VAL A 464 -9.99 21.48 -10.86
CA VAL A 464 -9.14 22.51 -11.48
C VAL A 464 -7.72 22.43 -10.94
N ASN A 465 -6.79 22.24 -11.87
CA ASN A 465 -5.36 22.46 -11.63
C ASN A 465 -5.05 23.92 -11.94
N LEU A 466 -4.98 24.72 -10.88
CA LEU A 466 -4.68 26.15 -10.96
C LEU A 466 -3.18 26.40 -10.78
N THR A 467 -2.57 27.09 -11.73
CA THR A 467 -1.22 27.65 -11.60
C THR A 467 -1.32 29.17 -11.62
N VAL A 468 -0.61 29.87 -10.74
CA VAL A 468 -0.52 31.34 -10.77
C VAL A 468 0.91 31.73 -11.11
N VAL A 469 1.08 32.54 -12.14
CA VAL A 469 2.39 32.97 -12.63
C VAL A 469 2.44 34.49 -12.74
N SER A 470 3.65 35.05 -12.57
CA SER A 470 3.87 36.50 -12.65
C SER A 470 4.02 37.01 -14.10
N ASP A 471 4.13 36.11 -15.06
CA ASP A 471 4.47 36.38 -16.46
C ASP A 471 3.87 35.29 -17.35
N VAL A 472 3.33 35.68 -18.50
CA VAL A 472 2.76 34.76 -19.49
C VAL A 472 3.81 33.77 -20.01
N ASP A 473 5.09 34.13 -20.06
CA ASP A 473 6.20 33.25 -20.46
C ASP A 473 6.43 32.06 -19.53
N LYS A 474 5.81 32.07 -18.35
CA LYS A 474 5.84 30.95 -17.39
C LYS A 474 4.59 30.07 -17.46
N ALA A 475 3.59 30.46 -18.26
CA ALA A 475 2.41 29.64 -18.48
C ALA A 475 2.74 28.44 -19.37
N LYS A 476 2.01 27.33 -19.19
CA LYS A 476 2.10 26.19 -20.10
C LYS A 476 1.23 26.47 -21.32
N SER A 477 1.76 26.25 -22.52
CA SER A 477 1.03 26.42 -23.80
C SER A 477 -0.22 25.56 -23.92
N SER A 478 -0.28 24.45 -23.16
CA SER A 478 -1.43 23.57 -23.09
C SER A 478 -2.51 24.02 -22.11
N ASP A 479 -2.29 25.04 -21.28
CA ASP A 479 -3.29 25.46 -20.29
C ASP A 479 -4.28 26.45 -20.93
N PHE A 480 -5.48 26.56 -20.35
CA PHE A 480 -6.26 27.79 -20.53
C PHE A 480 -5.57 28.91 -19.77
N ILE A 481 -5.44 30.08 -20.38
CA ILE A 481 -4.70 31.19 -19.79
C ILE A 481 -5.65 32.36 -19.56
N ILE A 482 -5.71 32.84 -18.32
CA ILE A 482 -6.45 34.05 -17.97
C ILE A 482 -5.49 35.05 -17.34
N THR A 483 -5.40 36.26 -17.89
CA THR A 483 -4.49 37.30 -17.39
C THR A 483 -5.25 38.43 -16.72
N PHE A 484 -4.71 38.94 -15.61
CA PHE A 484 -5.25 40.12 -14.96
C PHE A 484 -4.81 41.42 -15.64
N VAL A 485 -5.75 42.36 -15.74
CA VAL A 485 -5.52 43.71 -16.28
C VAL A 485 -6.16 44.77 -15.38
N ASN A 486 -5.74 46.02 -15.56
CA ASN A 486 -6.25 47.16 -14.80
C ASN A 486 -7.58 47.70 -15.34
N ASP A 487 -7.75 47.66 -16.66
CA ASP A 487 -8.94 48.15 -17.38
C ASP A 487 -9.08 47.36 -18.69
N ILE A 488 -10.32 47.03 -19.10
CA ILE A 488 -10.60 46.46 -20.43
C ILE A 488 -11.31 47.53 -21.27
N PRO A 489 -10.77 47.91 -22.45
CA PRO A 489 -11.37 48.94 -23.29
C PRO A 489 -12.80 48.61 -23.73
N SER A 490 -13.63 49.65 -23.90
CA SER A 490 -14.99 49.54 -24.40
C SER A 490 -15.03 48.80 -25.74
N GLN A 491 -15.89 47.79 -25.84
CA GLN A 491 -16.04 46.95 -27.03
C GLN A 491 -17.27 47.39 -27.84
N ASN A 492 -17.10 47.52 -29.16
CA ASN A 492 -18.21 47.76 -30.07
C ASN A 492 -18.82 46.43 -30.50
N THR A 493 -19.99 46.12 -29.96
CA THR A 493 -20.71 44.87 -30.23
C THR A 493 -21.93 45.12 -31.11
N SER A 494 -22.55 44.05 -31.62
CA SER A 494 -23.84 44.12 -32.33
C SER A 494 -24.99 44.70 -31.50
N GLU A 495 -24.78 44.91 -30.20
CA GLU A 495 -25.75 45.46 -29.25
C GLU A 495 -25.34 46.85 -28.71
N GLY A 496 -24.28 47.45 -29.28
CA GLY A 496 -23.74 48.76 -28.90
C GLY A 496 -22.40 48.71 -28.17
N TYR A 497 -21.98 49.84 -27.61
CA TYR A 497 -20.76 49.95 -26.80
C TYR A 497 -21.00 49.36 -25.41
N VAL A 498 -20.22 48.33 -25.07
CA VAL A 498 -20.22 47.71 -23.74
C VAL A 498 -18.86 47.92 -23.08
N ASN A 499 -18.84 48.08 -21.75
CA ASN A 499 -17.61 48.13 -20.96
C ASN A 499 -17.50 46.79 -20.22
N PRO A 500 -16.92 45.76 -20.86
CA PRO A 500 -16.84 44.44 -20.26
C PRO A 500 -15.80 44.42 -19.14
N ILE A 501 -16.03 43.57 -18.15
CA ILE A 501 -15.11 43.39 -17.00
C ILE A 501 -14.24 42.13 -17.16
N GLY A 502 -14.54 41.33 -18.19
CA GLY A 502 -13.77 40.20 -18.68
C GLY A 502 -13.97 40.05 -20.19
N LEU A 503 -12.98 39.50 -20.88
CA LEU A 503 -13.05 39.27 -22.32
C LEU A 503 -12.30 37.99 -22.69
N ALA A 504 -13.02 36.99 -23.18
CA ALA A 504 -12.46 35.76 -23.71
C ALA A 504 -12.31 35.78 -25.24
N HIS A 505 -11.24 35.17 -25.74
CA HIS A 505 -11.01 34.88 -27.15
C HIS A 505 -10.28 33.55 -27.30
N GLY A 506 -10.84 32.64 -28.10
CA GLY A 506 -10.32 31.29 -28.26
C GLY A 506 -10.07 30.61 -26.91
N ASP A 507 -8.82 30.28 -26.63
CA ASP A 507 -8.43 29.55 -25.41
C ASP A 507 -7.92 30.45 -24.27
N VAL A 508 -8.06 31.77 -24.41
CA VAL A 508 -7.50 32.77 -23.50
C VAL A 508 -8.52 33.84 -23.07
N ALA A 509 -8.32 34.48 -21.92
CA ALA A 509 -9.12 35.62 -21.51
C ALA A 509 -8.37 36.68 -20.68
N THR A 510 -8.90 37.89 -20.65
CA THR A 510 -8.47 38.98 -19.75
C THR A 510 -9.55 39.28 -18.73
N VAL A 511 -9.15 39.59 -17.49
CA VAL A 511 -10.07 39.93 -16.39
C VAL A 511 -9.59 41.18 -15.67
N GLU A 512 -10.49 42.15 -15.46
CA GLU A 512 -10.19 43.32 -14.64
C GLU A 512 -10.07 42.96 -13.15
N ALA A 513 -8.89 43.17 -12.57
CA ALA A 513 -8.64 42.91 -11.15
C ALA A 513 -8.52 44.18 -10.30
N GLY A 514 -8.10 45.31 -10.87
CA GLY A 514 -7.56 46.46 -10.14
C GLY A 514 -8.47 47.25 -9.19
N LYS A 515 -9.78 46.96 -9.12
CA LYS A 515 -10.73 47.66 -8.22
C LYS A 515 -11.77 46.74 -7.57
N ARG A 516 -11.57 45.43 -7.60
CA ARG A 516 -12.62 44.43 -7.32
C ARG A 516 -12.17 43.46 -6.21
N SER A 517 -13.11 42.95 -5.43
CA SER A 517 -12.79 41.97 -4.36
C SER A 517 -12.41 40.60 -4.95
N GLY A 518 -11.65 39.77 -4.24
CA GLY A 518 -11.25 38.44 -4.71
C GLY A 518 -12.44 37.54 -5.08
N GLN A 519 -13.55 37.63 -4.32
CA GLN A 519 -14.79 36.91 -4.65
C GLN A 519 -15.47 37.41 -5.93
N PHE A 520 -15.33 38.70 -6.24
CA PHE A 520 -15.85 39.31 -7.45
C PHE A 520 -15.01 38.88 -8.66
N VAL A 521 -13.68 38.92 -8.52
CA VAL A 521 -12.73 38.47 -9.55
C VAL A 521 -12.95 36.99 -9.90
N ASN A 522 -13.15 36.12 -8.90
CA ASN A 522 -13.43 34.70 -9.14
C ASN A 522 -14.73 34.45 -9.92
N GLN A 523 -15.70 35.36 -9.86
CA GLN A 523 -16.93 35.28 -10.66
C GLN A 523 -16.69 35.58 -12.12
N ILE A 524 -15.91 36.62 -12.40
CA ILE A 524 -15.52 36.96 -13.76
C ILE A 524 -14.67 35.83 -14.36
N ILE A 525 -13.67 35.34 -13.63
CA ILE A 525 -12.81 34.25 -14.10
C ILE A 525 -13.65 33.02 -14.51
N SER A 526 -14.63 32.63 -13.67
CA SER A 526 -15.47 31.48 -13.99
C SER A 526 -16.42 31.74 -15.16
N HIS A 527 -16.85 32.99 -15.37
CA HIS A 527 -17.66 33.39 -16.52
C HIS A 527 -16.84 33.33 -17.82
N GLU A 528 -15.66 33.94 -17.85
CA GLU A 528 -14.77 33.94 -19.02
C GLU A 528 -14.29 32.53 -19.36
N LEU A 529 -14.03 31.70 -18.34
CA LEU A 529 -13.76 30.28 -18.55
C LEU A 529 -14.93 29.58 -19.24
N GLY A 530 -16.18 29.99 -18.96
CA GLY A 530 -17.35 29.48 -19.67
C GLY A 530 -17.31 29.82 -21.17
N HIS A 531 -16.91 31.04 -21.54
CA HIS A 531 -16.70 31.44 -22.92
C HIS A 531 -15.57 30.67 -23.61
N ILE A 532 -14.43 30.52 -22.93
CA ILE A 532 -13.29 29.68 -23.39
C ILE A 532 -13.76 28.24 -23.65
N LEU A 533 -14.63 27.70 -22.80
CA LEU A 533 -15.18 26.36 -22.96
C LEU A 533 -16.27 26.25 -24.05
N GLY A 534 -16.63 27.36 -24.71
CA GLY A 534 -17.54 27.42 -25.85
C GLY A 534 -18.99 27.78 -25.48
N LEU A 535 -19.23 28.33 -24.30
CA LEU A 535 -20.57 28.75 -23.90
C LEU A 535 -20.93 30.15 -24.42
N GLN A 536 -22.18 30.29 -24.85
CA GLN A 536 -22.82 31.57 -25.11
C GLN A 536 -23.62 32.04 -23.89
N HIS A 537 -23.94 33.33 -23.86
CA HIS A 537 -24.74 33.89 -22.79
C HIS A 537 -26.12 33.25 -22.70
N SER A 538 -26.54 32.92 -21.48
CA SER A 538 -27.83 32.27 -21.20
C SER A 538 -28.43 32.79 -19.90
N PRO A 539 -29.72 33.17 -19.88
CA PRO A 539 -30.38 33.67 -18.69
C PRO A 539 -30.32 32.68 -17.52
N TYR A 540 -30.19 33.18 -16.29
CA TYR A 540 -30.21 32.39 -15.06
C TYR A 540 -29.08 31.35 -14.94
N THR A 541 -27.91 31.62 -15.52
CA THR A 541 -26.71 30.76 -15.43
C THR A 541 -25.46 31.59 -15.21
N ILE A 542 -24.31 30.95 -14.97
CA ILE A 542 -23.02 31.65 -14.90
C ILE A 542 -22.69 32.45 -16.16
N MET A 543 -23.39 32.20 -17.28
CA MET A 543 -23.26 32.92 -18.54
C MET A 543 -24.36 33.99 -18.70
N GLU A 544 -25.01 34.45 -17.64
CA GLU A 544 -25.96 35.55 -17.76
C GLU A 544 -25.20 36.87 -17.96
N LYS A 545 -25.57 37.66 -18.99
CA LYS A 545 -24.92 38.94 -19.30
C LYS A 545 -24.93 39.94 -18.14
N SER A 546 -25.87 39.81 -17.19
CA SER A 546 -25.86 40.63 -15.98
C SER A 546 -24.66 40.34 -15.08
N LEU A 547 -24.06 39.15 -15.15
CA LEU A 547 -22.86 38.78 -14.39
C LEU A 547 -21.62 39.53 -14.87
N ASP A 548 -21.60 39.95 -16.14
CA ASP A 548 -20.52 40.75 -16.77
C ASP A 548 -20.51 42.20 -16.27
N VAL A 549 -21.55 42.62 -15.55
CA VAL A 549 -21.70 44.00 -15.07
C VAL A 549 -22.07 44.10 -13.59
N ASN A 550 -22.76 43.09 -13.03
CA ASN A 550 -23.17 43.01 -11.64
C ASN A 550 -23.31 41.54 -11.13
N PRO A 551 -22.28 40.99 -10.46
CA PRO A 551 -22.28 39.62 -9.94
C PRO A 551 -23.17 39.38 -8.71
N ASP A 552 -23.80 40.40 -8.13
CA ASP A 552 -24.70 40.20 -6.98
C ASP A 552 -26.05 39.56 -7.37
N ASN A 553 -26.35 39.44 -8.67
CA ASN A 553 -27.55 38.78 -9.18
C ASN A 553 -27.27 37.30 -9.49
N ARG A 554 -27.35 36.48 -8.44
CA ARG A 554 -26.77 35.12 -8.39
C ARG A 554 -27.61 34.07 -9.13
N SER A 555 -27.03 33.47 -10.16
CA SER A 555 -27.31 32.08 -10.52
C SER A 555 -26.11 31.21 -10.13
N SER A 556 -26.37 29.95 -9.78
CA SER A 556 -25.33 29.01 -9.36
C SER A 556 -25.16 27.93 -10.43
N GLY A 557 -24.05 28.03 -11.15
CA GLY A 557 -23.58 27.04 -12.11
C GLY A 557 -24.23 27.06 -13.51
N THR A 558 -23.68 26.21 -14.35
CA THR A 558 -24.16 25.93 -15.70
C THR A 558 -25.51 25.20 -15.66
N ASN A 559 -26.31 25.34 -16.71
CA ASN A 559 -27.53 24.55 -16.88
C ASN A 559 -27.25 23.27 -17.70
N GLN A 560 -28.26 22.40 -17.85
CA GLN A 560 -28.10 21.13 -18.57
C GLN A 560 -27.74 21.31 -20.05
N VAL A 561 -28.18 22.39 -20.71
CA VAL A 561 -27.86 22.68 -22.11
C VAL A 561 -26.40 23.10 -22.24
N GLN A 562 -25.92 23.94 -21.34
CA GLN A 562 -24.52 24.37 -21.30
C GLN A 562 -23.59 23.19 -20.99
N ARG A 563 -23.94 22.32 -20.03
CA ARG A 563 -23.18 21.08 -19.79
C ARG A 563 -23.11 20.18 -21.02
N LYS A 564 -24.18 20.10 -21.83
CA LYS A 564 -24.16 19.36 -23.11
C LYS A 564 -23.19 19.93 -24.14
N ILE A 565 -22.91 21.23 -24.08
CA ILE A 565 -21.98 21.91 -24.98
C ILE A 565 -20.54 21.70 -24.49
N ILE A 566 -20.27 21.98 -23.21
CA ILE A 566 -18.94 21.82 -22.61
C ILE A 566 -18.46 20.37 -22.71
N PHE A 567 -19.37 19.44 -22.45
CA PHE A 567 -19.11 18.01 -22.39
C PHE A 567 -19.70 17.30 -23.60
N ASP A 568 -19.75 17.93 -24.78
CA ASP A 568 -20.29 17.30 -26.01
C ASP A 568 -19.55 15.99 -26.36
N TRP A 569 -18.25 15.92 -26.07
CA TRP A 569 -17.44 14.72 -26.19
C TRP A 569 -17.97 13.55 -25.34
N THR A 570 -18.74 13.80 -24.27
CA THR A 570 -19.37 12.73 -23.48
C THR A 570 -20.37 11.92 -24.31
N LYS A 571 -20.88 12.48 -25.43
CA LYS A 571 -21.80 11.82 -26.35
C LYS A 571 -21.12 10.82 -27.27
N THR A 572 -19.80 10.92 -27.44
CA THR A 572 -18.99 9.99 -28.25
C THR A 572 -18.22 9.01 -27.38
N LEU A 573 -18.46 9.00 -26.07
CA LEU A 573 -17.84 8.04 -25.16
C LEU A 573 -18.33 6.63 -25.47
N PRO A 574 -17.44 5.69 -25.82
CA PRO A 574 -17.60 4.34 -25.29
C PRO A 574 -17.32 4.49 -23.78
N LEU A 575 -18.38 4.43 -22.98
CA LEU A 575 -18.46 4.85 -21.56
C LEU A 575 -17.15 4.63 -20.80
N GLY A 576 -16.41 5.69 -20.45
CA GLY A 576 -15.18 5.69 -19.64
C GLY A 576 -15.14 6.94 -18.74
N PRO A 577 -14.62 6.90 -17.50
CA PRO A 577 -14.87 7.96 -16.50
C PRO A 577 -13.93 9.16 -16.56
N SER A 578 -12.95 9.21 -17.48
CA SER A 578 -12.06 10.35 -17.61
C SER A 578 -11.75 10.68 -19.06
N TRP A 579 -12.38 11.72 -19.60
CA TRP A 579 -11.69 12.53 -20.59
C TRP A 579 -11.18 13.79 -19.92
N ASN A 580 -9.87 13.92 -19.99
CA ASN A 580 -9.22 15.17 -19.74
C ASN A 580 -9.41 16.04 -20.99
N ARG A 581 -10.24 17.08 -20.90
CA ARG A 581 -9.95 18.31 -21.64
C ARG A 581 -8.82 19.02 -20.88
N SER A 582 -7.65 18.40 -20.82
CA SER A 582 -6.46 18.85 -20.07
C SER A 582 -5.81 20.08 -20.66
N GLY A 583 -6.53 20.82 -21.49
CA GLY A 583 -5.93 21.88 -22.27
C GLY A 583 -6.46 22.01 -23.67
N THR A 584 -5.68 22.77 -24.41
CA THR A 584 -5.98 23.36 -25.69
C THR A 584 -5.18 22.62 -26.75
N THR A 585 -5.72 22.48 -27.96
CA THR A 585 -4.97 21.93 -29.10
C THR A 585 -4.14 22.98 -29.82
N ALA A 586 -4.39 24.25 -29.51
CA ALA A 586 -3.66 25.41 -30.00
C ALA A 586 -2.68 25.93 -28.93
N ASP A 587 -1.63 26.62 -29.36
CA ASP A 587 -0.65 27.22 -28.45
C ASP A 587 -1.26 28.45 -27.76
N SER A 588 -1.95 28.23 -26.64
CA SER A 588 -2.61 29.29 -25.85
C SER A 588 -1.63 30.34 -25.36
N TRP A 589 -0.35 29.97 -25.24
CA TRP A 589 0.69 30.88 -24.83
C TRP A 589 0.96 31.94 -25.91
N GLU A 590 1.09 31.54 -27.17
CA GLU A 590 1.17 32.48 -28.30
C GLU A 590 -0.14 33.24 -28.52
N GLU A 591 -1.30 32.57 -28.34
CA GLU A 591 -2.60 33.22 -28.42
C GLU A 591 -2.75 34.33 -27.36
N MET A 592 -2.33 34.08 -26.12
CA MET A 592 -2.37 35.08 -25.05
C MET A 592 -1.46 36.27 -25.37
N LYS A 593 -0.27 36.03 -25.94
CA LYS A 593 0.64 37.12 -26.34
C LYS A 593 0.05 38.00 -27.43
N ASP A 594 -0.60 37.40 -28.42
CA ASP A 594 -1.29 38.15 -29.47
C ASP A 594 -2.53 38.88 -28.90
N PHE A 595 -3.25 38.25 -27.99
CA PHE A 595 -4.43 38.82 -27.34
C PHE A 595 -4.06 40.03 -26.47
N ILE A 596 -2.99 39.97 -25.68
CA ILE A 596 -2.47 41.12 -24.90
C ILE A 596 -2.08 42.27 -25.82
N LYS A 597 -1.40 42.00 -26.96
CA LYS A 597 -1.01 43.04 -27.93
C LYS A 597 -2.20 43.74 -28.61
N LYS A 598 -3.35 43.06 -28.69
CA LYS A 598 -4.57 43.60 -29.31
C LYS A 598 -5.49 44.30 -28.30
N THR A 599 -5.32 44.03 -27.00
CA THR A 599 -6.17 44.55 -25.91
C THR A 599 -5.51 45.68 -25.12
N GLN A 600 -4.19 45.85 -25.24
CA GLN A 600 -3.45 47.09 -24.91
C GLN A 600 -3.49 48.07 -26.09
#